data_AF-A0A9J5YPQ9-F1
#
_entry.id   AF-A0A9J5YPQ9-F1
#
_cell.length_a   1.000
_cell.length_b   1.000
_cell.length_c   1.000
_cell.angle_alpha   90.00
_cell.angle_beta   90.00
_cell.angle_gamma   90.00
#
_symmetry.space_group_name_H-M   'P 1'
#
loop_
_entity.id
_entity.type
_entity.pdbx_description
1 polymer ?
#
loop_
_entity_poly.entity_id
_entity_poly.type
_entity_poly.pdbx_seq_one_letter_code
_entity_poly.pdbx_strand_id
1 'polypeptide(L)'
;MEQLLAKEGNSDRVYYRKYEMKKLVRAYFKDMKNALVSCGYMMAATTSLIVRAASIINRGMDNIIGHEDEQQRGYVASSIECYMKEYGASKHNAYTKYHKEVVNGWKDINKELLFRPTEVPMFVLERVL
;
A
#
# COMPACT_ATOMS: atom_id res chain seq x y z
N MET A 1 -4.40 25.18 11.18
CA MET A 1 -4.86 23.79 11.39
C MET A 1 -4.26 23.17 12.64
N GLU A 2 -2.94 23.12 12.80
CA GLU A 2 -2.29 22.53 14.00
C GLU A 2 -2.64 23.22 15.32
N GLN A 3 -2.63 24.55 15.34
CA GLN A 3 -3.04 25.32 16.53
C GLN A 3 -4.53 25.15 16.87
N LEU A 4 -5.38 24.81 15.89
CA LEU A 4 -6.80 24.53 16.12
C LEU A 4 -7.00 23.13 16.72
N LEU A 5 -6.33 22.12 16.15
CA LEU A 5 -6.39 20.75 16.66
C LEU A 5 -5.72 20.58 18.03
N ALA A 6 -4.70 21.40 18.34
CA ALA A 6 -4.11 21.46 19.67
C ALA A 6 -5.09 22.03 20.72
N LYS A 7 -5.90 23.03 20.36
CA LYS A 7 -6.96 23.57 21.24
C LYS A 7 -8.08 22.56 21.48
N GLU A 8 -8.36 21.69 20.52
CA GLU A 8 -9.35 20.60 20.63
C GLU A 8 -8.83 19.33 21.30
N GLY A 9 -7.57 19.31 21.79
CA GLY A 9 -6.95 18.11 22.38
C GLY A 9 -6.66 16.99 21.36
N ASN A 10 -6.67 17.30 20.07
CA ASN A 10 -6.49 16.36 18.95
C ASN A 10 -5.09 16.45 18.32
N SER A 11 -4.10 17.01 19.02
CA SER A 11 -2.73 17.22 18.50
C SER A 11 -2.04 15.92 18.09
N ASP A 12 -2.30 14.82 18.80
CA ASP A 12 -1.65 13.52 18.56
C ASP A 12 -1.99 12.96 17.17
N ARG A 13 -3.19 13.26 16.66
CA ARG A 13 -3.61 12.86 15.31
C ARG A 13 -2.74 13.50 14.24
N VAL A 14 -2.36 14.77 14.43
CA VAL A 14 -1.50 15.48 13.47
C VAL A 14 -0.07 14.98 13.57
N TYR A 15 0.41 14.73 14.80
CA TYR A 15 1.73 14.16 15.02
C TYR A 15 1.88 12.81 14.30
N TYR A 16 0.93 11.89 14.50
CA TYR A 16 0.98 10.56 13.88
C TYR A 16 0.92 10.64 12.35
N ARG A 17 0.06 11.50 11.78
CA ARG A 17 0.01 11.73 10.32
C ARG A 17 1.35 12.23 9.78
N LYS A 18 1.95 13.24 10.41
CA LYS A 18 3.28 13.75 10.01
C LYS A 18 4.34 12.66 10.10
N TYR A 19 4.29 11.83 11.14
CA TYR A 19 5.22 10.73 11.33
C TYR A 19 5.11 9.69 10.21
N GLU A 20 3.90 9.26 9.85
CA GLU A 20 3.68 8.32 8.75
C GLU A 20 4.03 8.93 7.39
N MET A 21 3.71 10.20 7.15
CA MET A 21 4.13 10.91 5.93
C MET A 21 5.66 10.92 5.78
N LYS A 22 6.40 11.11 6.87
CA LYS A 22 7.88 11.02 6.83
C LYS A 22 8.37 9.62 6.44
N LYS A 23 7.69 8.55 6.86
CA LYS A 23 8.02 7.18 6.42
C LYS A 23 7.76 7.00 4.93
N LEU A 24 6.62 7.46 4.43
CA LEU A 24 6.29 7.42 3.01
C LEU A 24 7.32 8.17 2.16
N VAL A 25 7.68 9.39 2.56
CA VAL A 25 8.72 10.17 1.87
C VAL A 25 10.05 9.42 1.80
N ARG A 26 10.47 8.77 2.90
CA ARG A 26 11.68 7.94 2.92
C ARG A 26 11.58 6.74 1.97
N ALA A 27 10.40 6.11 1.88
CA ALA A 27 10.15 5.02 0.93
C ALA A 27 10.28 5.50 -0.52
N TYR A 28 9.63 6.62 -0.88
CA TYR A 28 9.76 7.22 -2.21
C TYR A 28 11.22 7.56 -2.58
N PHE A 29 11.99 8.13 -1.65
CA PHE A 29 13.43 8.38 -1.90
C PHE A 29 14.23 7.10 -2.08
N LYS A 30 13.82 6.01 -1.43
CA LYS A 30 14.43 4.68 -1.62
C LYS A 30 14.04 4.08 -2.96
N ASP A 31 12.81 4.29 -3.41
CA ASP A 31 12.32 3.84 -4.73
C ASP A 31 13.05 4.55 -5.86
N MET A 32 13.34 5.85 -5.71
CA MET A 32 14.20 6.59 -6.63
C MET A 32 15.64 6.06 -6.67
N LYS A 33 16.13 5.46 -5.58
CA LYS A 33 17.49 4.88 -5.51
C LYS A 33 17.54 3.41 -5.96
N ASN A 34 16.50 2.63 -5.64
CA ASN A 34 16.37 1.21 -5.95
C ASN A 34 14.89 0.93 -6.27
N ALA A 35 14.53 0.87 -7.55
CA ALA A 35 13.16 0.61 -8.00
C ALA A 35 12.52 -0.69 -7.45
N LEU A 36 13.33 -1.64 -6.94
CA LEU A 36 12.85 -2.92 -6.38
C LEU A 36 12.51 -2.88 -4.87
N VAL A 37 12.94 -1.89 -4.08
CA VAL A 37 12.94 -2.01 -2.59
C VAL A 37 11.69 -1.36 -1.94
N SER A 38 10.71 -0.95 -2.74
CA SER A 38 9.41 -0.44 -2.28
C SER A 38 8.54 -1.52 -1.65
N CYS A 39 8.56 -2.73 -2.22
CA CYS A 39 7.54 -3.76 -2.00
C CYS A 39 7.47 -4.22 -0.53
N GLY A 40 8.60 -4.25 0.18
CA GLY A 40 8.66 -4.69 1.58
C GLY A 40 8.46 -3.58 2.63
N TYR A 41 8.72 -2.32 2.30
CA TYR A 41 8.81 -1.26 3.33
C TYR A 41 7.46 -0.65 3.71
N MET A 42 6.47 -0.60 2.80
CA MET A 42 5.11 -0.24 3.18
C MET A 42 4.45 -1.33 4.05
N MET A 43 4.83 -2.61 3.86
CA MET A 43 4.29 -3.74 4.63
C MET A 43 4.71 -3.75 6.11
N ALA A 44 5.85 -3.14 6.45
CA ALA A 44 6.42 -3.19 7.80
C ALA A 44 5.85 -2.14 8.77
N ALA A 45 5.11 -1.14 8.28
CA ALA A 45 4.65 -0.01 9.09
C ALA A 45 3.26 -0.20 9.72
N THR A 46 2.50 -1.22 9.33
CA THR A 46 1.09 -1.38 9.73
C THR A 46 0.89 -2.68 10.52
N THR A 47 0.66 -2.56 11.83
CA THR A 47 0.43 -3.69 12.74
C THR A 47 -0.91 -4.39 12.49
N SER A 48 -1.88 -3.70 11.88
CA SER A 48 -3.19 -4.28 11.53
C SER A 48 -3.11 -5.08 10.23
N LEU A 49 -3.57 -6.34 10.30
CA LEU A 49 -3.68 -7.24 9.14
C LEU A 49 -4.60 -6.66 8.06
N ILE A 50 -5.66 -5.95 8.44
CA ILE A 50 -6.60 -5.27 7.53
C ILE A 50 -5.89 -4.13 6.79
N VAL A 51 -5.15 -3.29 7.51
CA VAL A 51 -4.42 -2.17 6.89
C VAL A 51 -3.33 -2.68 5.94
N ARG A 52 -2.64 -3.77 6.32
CA ARG A 52 -1.65 -4.41 5.45
C ARG A 52 -2.29 -4.99 4.19
N ALA A 53 -3.42 -5.68 4.31
CA ALA A 53 -4.15 -6.24 3.18
C ALA A 53 -4.71 -5.15 2.26
N ALA A 54 -5.26 -4.06 2.82
CA ALA A 54 -5.70 -2.89 2.05
C ALA A 54 -4.54 -2.23 1.29
N SER A 55 -3.36 -2.14 1.91
CA SER A 55 -2.16 -1.61 1.25
C SER A 55 -1.71 -2.48 0.07
N ILE A 56 -1.80 -3.81 0.20
CA ILE A 56 -1.51 -4.76 -0.90
C ILE A 56 -2.50 -4.58 -2.04
N ILE A 57 -3.80 -4.45 -1.73
CA ILE A 57 -4.84 -4.19 -2.75
C ILE A 57 -4.53 -2.90 -3.49
N ASN A 58 -4.32 -1.80 -2.76
CA ASN A 58 -4.05 -0.49 -3.36
C ASN A 58 -2.83 -0.56 -4.28
N ARG A 59 -1.70 -1.08 -3.79
CA ARG A 59 -0.47 -1.17 -4.58
C ARG A 59 -0.60 -2.10 -5.78
N GLY A 60 -1.26 -3.25 -5.62
CA GLY A 60 -1.49 -4.20 -6.70
C GLY A 60 -2.35 -3.59 -7.81
N MET A 61 -3.42 -2.89 -7.45
CA MET A 61 -4.27 -2.19 -8.41
C MET A 61 -3.55 -1.02 -9.08
N ASP A 62 -2.81 -0.20 -8.33
CA ASP A 62 -2.01 0.91 -8.88
C ASP A 62 -1.00 0.41 -9.92
N ASN A 63 -0.30 -0.69 -9.63
CA ASN A 63 0.65 -1.29 -10.57
C ASN A 63 -0.01 -1.81 -11.86
N ILE A 64 -1.24 -2.32 -11.78
CA ILE A 64 -1.97 -2.83 -12.95
C ILE A 64 -2.51 -1.67 -13.79
N ILE A 65 -3.21 -0.73 -13.16
CA ILE A 65 -3.88 0.38 -13.84
C ILE A 65 -2.85 1.37 -14.39
N GLY A 66 -1.79 1.66 -13.62
CA GLY A 66 -0.77 2.64 -13.98
C GLY A 66 0.26 2.15 -15.00
N HIS A 67 0.33 0.84 -15.30
CA HIS A 67 1.43 0.27 -16.10
C HIS A 67 1.58 0.94 -17.48
N GLU A 68 0.49 1.06 -18.24
CA GLU A 68 0.54 1.60 -19.60
C GLU A 68 0.94 3.09 -19.59
N ASP A 69 0.38 3.86 -18.67
CA ASP A 69 0.68 5.29 -18.52
C ASP A 69 2.14 5.52 -18.10
N GLU A 70 2.65 4.67 -17.20
CA GLU A 70 4.07 4.68 -16.80
C GLU A 70 4.98 4.37 -17.98
N GLN A 71 4.64 3.38 -18.81
CA GLN A 71 5.42 3.05 -20.01
C GLN A 71 5.38 4.17 -21.06
N GLN A 72 4.22 4.79 -21.28
CA GLN A 72 4.09 5.94 -22.19
C GLN A 72 4.94 7.13 -21.75
N ARG A 73 5.09 7.34 -20.44
CA ARG A 73 5.96 8.38 -19.87
C ARG A 73 7.45 8.03 -19.89
N GLY A 74 7.82 6.86 -20.40
CA GLY A 74 9.21 6.38 -20.45
C GLY A 74 9.71 5.90 -19.09
N TYR A 75 8.82 5.53 -18.17
CA TYR A 75 9.21 5.01 -16.86
C TYR A 75 9.68 3.54 -16.99
N VAL A 76 10.99 3.36 -17.06
CA VAL A 76 11.63 2.06 -17.37
C VAL A 76 11.51 1.03 -16.23
N ALA A 77 11.18 1.48 -15.03
CA ALA A 77 11.19 0.65 -13.82
C ALA A 77 9.81 0.56 -13.14
N SER A 78 8.75 0.28 -13.92
CA SER A 78 7.45 -0.08 -13.35
C SER A 78 7.53 -1.46 -12.69
N SER A 79 6.64 -1.71 -11.72
CA SER A 79 6.60 -3.00 -11.01
C SER A 79 6.37 -4.19 -11.96
N ILE A 80 5.59 -3.99 -13.03
CA ILE A 80 5.32 -5.00 -14.06
C ILE A 80 6.58 -5.29 -14.88
N GLU A 81 7.30 -4.25 -15.35
CA GLU A 81 8.55 -4.43 -16.10
C GLU A 81 9.63 -5.10 -15.23
N CYS A 82 9.73 -4.70 -13.95
CA CYS A 82 10.63 -5.35 -13.00
C CYS A 82 10.31 -6.85 -12.85
N TYR A 83 9.04 -7.21 -12.68
CA TYR A 83 8.63 -8.60 -12.56
C TYR A 83 8.93 -9.40 -13.84
N MET A 84 8.63 -8.84 -15.01
CA MET A 84 8.92 -9.49 -16.29
C MET A 84 10.42 -9.73 -16.47
N LYS A 85 11.26 -8.74 -16.12
CA LYS A 85 12.72 -8.81 -16.23
C LYS A 85 13.33 -9.81 -15.23
N GLU A 86 12.88 -9.79 -13.97
CA GLU A 86 13.43 -10.65 -12.91
C GLU A 86 13.08 -12.12 -13.13
N TYR A 87 11.85 -12.41 -13.56
CA TYR A 87 11.33 -13.77 -13.68
C TYR A 87 11.26 -14.29 -15.13
N GLY A 88 11.70 -13.50 -16.13
CA GLY A 88 11.55 -13.84 -17.55
C GLY A 88 10.07 -14.05 -17.94
N ALA A 89 9.15 -13.40 -17.23
CA ALA A 89 7.72 -13.65 -17.33
C ALA A 89 7.07 -12.80 -18.43
N SER A 90 5.94 -13.26 -18.96
CA SER A 90 5.10 -12.44 -19.82
C SER A 90 4.36 -11.37 -19.01
N LYS A 91 3.95 -10.27 -19.69
CA LYS A 91 3.09 -9.23 -19.11
C LYS A 91 1.80 -9.80 -18.52
N HIS A 92 1.20 -10.78 -19.20
CA HIS A 92 0.00 -11.47 -18.70
C HIS A 92 0.26 -12.20 -17.37
N ASN A 93 1.40 -12.87 -17.24
CA ASN A 93 1.78 -13.55 -15.99
C ASN A 93 1.98 -12.54 -14.85
N ALA A 94 2.60 -11.39 -15.15
CA ALA A 94 2.76 -10.30 -14.18
C ALA A 94 1.40 -9.76 -13.69
N TYR A 95 0.48 -9.42 -14.61
CA TYR A 95 -0.87 -8.99 -14.24
C TYR A 95 -1.63 -10.05 -13.44
N THR A 96 -1.54 -11.32 -13.85
CA THR A 96 -2.19 -12.43 -13.13
C THR A 96 -1.66 -12.54 -11.69
N LYS A 97 -0.36 -12.35 -11.48
CA LYS A 97 0.26 -12.33 -10.15
C LYS A 97 -0.30 -11.22 -9.28
N TYR A 98 -0.32 -9.98 -9.76
CA TYR A 98 -0.85 -8.85 -8.99
C TYR A 98 -2.36 -8.94 -8.75
N HIS A 99 -3.14 -9.41 -9.74
CA HIS A 99 -4.57 -9.69 -9.53
C HIS A 99 -4.79 -10.73 -8.43
N LYS A 100 -3.98 -11.79 -8.40
CA LYS A 100 -4.06 -12.81 -7.34
C LYS A 100 -3.76 -12.22 -5.96
N GLU A 101 -2.80 -11.29 -5.86
CA GLU A 101 -2.49 -10.59 -4.61
C GLU A 101 -3.65 -9.71 -4.16
N VAL A 102 -4.29 -8.98 -5.07
CA VAL A 102 -5.50 -8.19 -4.79
C VAL A 102 -6.64 -9.07 -4.27
N VAL A 103 -6.91 -10.19 -4.95
CA VAL A 103 -7.96 -11.14 -4.54
C VAL A 103 -7.66 -11.74 -3.16
N ASN A 104 -6.40 -12.08 -2.88
CA ASN A 104 -6.01 -12.60 -1.59
C ASN A 104 -6.12 -11.53 -0.48
N GLY A 105 -5.75 -10.28 -0.76
CA GLY A 105 -5.94 -9.17 0.18
C GLY A 105 -7.40 -8.99 0.57
N TRP A 106 -8.33 -9.07 -0.39
CA TRP A 106 -9.76 -9.03 -0.08
C TRP A 106 -10.24 -10.19 0.79
N LYS A 107 -9.72 -11.40 0.53
CA LYS A 107 -10.02 -12.58 1.38
C LYS A 107 -9.50 -12.39 2.80
N ASP A 108 -8.31 -11.84 2.96
CA ASP A 108 -7.72 -11.57 4.28
C ASP A 108 -8.54 -10.54 5.05
N ILE A 109 -8.96 -9.44 4.41
CA ILE A 109 -9.86 -8.44 5.00
C ILE A 109 -11.16 -9.10 5.48
N ASN A 110 -11.83 -9.84 4.60
CA ASN A 110 -13.10 -10.49 4.93
C ASN A 110 -12.95 -11.47 6.09
N LYS A 111 -11.84 -12.23 6.13
CA LYS A 111 -11.56 -13.16 7.21
C LYS A 111 -11.35 -12.44 8.54
N GLU A 112 -10.58 -11.36 8.54
CA GLU A 112 -10.30 -10.59 9.75
C GLU A 112 -11.55 -9.89 10.30
N LEU A 113 -12.45 -9.43 9.42
CA LEU A 113 -13.72 -8.81 9.84
C LEU A 113 -14.76 -9.83 10.34
N LEU A 114 -14.79 -11.04 9.78
CA LEU A 114 -15.82 -12.04 10.12
C LEU A 114 -15.45 -12.91 11.33
N PHE A 115 -14.16 -13.22 11.52
CA PHE A 115 -13.75 -14.29 12.44
C PHE A 115 -12.95 -13.84 13.66
N ARG A 116 -12.60 -12.54 13.77
CA ARG A 116 -11.91 -12.02 14.96
C ARG A 116 -12.78 -11.03 15.71
N PRO A 117 -12.87 -11.13 17.06
CA PRO A 117 -13.24 -9.97 17.87
C PRO A 117 -12.22 -8.87 17.56
N THR A 118 -12.66 -7.81 16.90
CA THR A 118 -11.75 -6.71 16.57
C THR A 118 -11.51 -5.90 17.83
N GLU A 119 -10.24 -5.81 18.26
CA GLU A 119 -9.84 -4.89 19.35
C GLU A 119 -10.11 -3.42 18.98
N VAL A 120 -10.29 -3.16 17.68
CA VAL A 120 -10.57 -1.87 17.08
C VAL A 120 -12.06 -1.79 16.70
N PRO A 121 -12.76 -0.69 17.03
CA PRO A 121 -14.16 -0.50 16.63
C PRO A 121 -14.38 -0.55 15.11
N MET A 122 -15.52 -1.07 14.67
CA MET A 122 -15.84 -1.25 13.25
C MET A 122 -15.79 0.06 12.45
N PHE A 123 -16.31 1.17 13.00
CA PHE A 123 -16.28 2.48 12.33
C PHE A 123 -14.86 2.98 12.00
N VAL A 124 -13.82 2.48 12.70
CA VAL A 124 -12.42 2.79 12.41
C VAL A 124 -11.91 1.93 11.27
N LEU A 125 -12.26 0.65 11.24
CA LEU A 125 -11.87 -0.28 10.20
C LEU A 125 -12.52 0.05 8.84
N GLU A 126 -13.77 0.53 8.85
CA GLU A 126 -14.46 1.05 7.66
C GLU A 126 -13.74 2.22 6.99
N ARG A 127 -12.81 2.91 7.68
CA ARG A 127 -12.03 4.01 7.07
C ARG A 127 -10.83 3.51 6.28
N VAL A 128 -10.50 2.23 6.41
CA VAL A 128 -9.35 1.59 5.74
C VAL A 128 -9.80 0.91 4.44
N LEU A 129 -11.08 0.51 4.37
CA LEU A 129 -11.73 -0.11 3.22
C LEU A 129 -12.27 0.96 2.26
#